data_AF-A0A3D3NXY5-F1
#
_entry.id   AF-A0A3D3NXY5-F1
#
_cell.length_a   1.000
_cell.length_b   1.000
_cell.length_c   1.000
_cell.angle_alpha   90.00
_cell.angle_beta   90.00
_cell.angle_gamma   90.00
#
_symmetry.space_group_name_H-M   'P 1'
#
loop_
_entity.id
_entity.type
_entity.pdbx_description
1 polymer ?
#
loop_
_entity_poly.entity_id
_entity_poly.type
_entity_poly.pdbx_seq_one_letter_code
_entity_poly.pdbx_strand_id
1 'polypeptide(L)'
;VKMWFRLLDANNDGQITRAEAIAGASRLRGARGMGAAAEEPAEPEDASLKEAPRVLKAAEHGVGHLVPDLSLRDLAGQEKKLSAHLADARGLALIFFGATCPISQKYGPEMSRLEKDAAAHGLRVILVCPVGVETTDYIRQFISGHGLKSPVVHDTTGALAATLA
;
A
#
# COMPACT_ATOMS: atom_id res chain seq x y z
N VAL A 1 16.47 22.13 48.57
CA VAL A 1 15.78 20.84 48.33
C VAL A 1 14.52 21.12 47.53
N LYS A 2 14.24 20.33 46.48
CA LYS A 2 13.14 20.62 45.53
C LYS A 2 11.78 20.44 46.21
N MET A 3 10.83 21.34 45.97
CA MET A 3 9.52 21.39 46.67
C MET A 3 8.68 20.12 46.50
N TRP A 4 8.83 19.44 45.37
CA TRP A 4 8.15 18.16 45.09
C TRP A 4 8.67 16.99 45.94
N PHE A 5 9.93 17.05 46.39
CA PHE A 5 10.55 16.00 47.21
C PHE A 5 9.90 15.96 48.60
N ARG A 6 9.72 17.12 49.23
CA ARG A 6 9.00 17.27 50.51
C ARG A 6 7.53 16.87 50.46
N LEU A 7 6.94 16.84 49.27
CA LEU A 7 5.55 16.42 49.10
C LEU A 7 5.40 14.88 49.14
N LEU A 8 6.50 14.17 48.85
CA LEU A 8 6.57 12.70 48.80
C LEU A 8 7.24 12.11 50.03
N ASP A 9 8.25 12.80 50.58
CA ASP A 9 8.95 12.45 51.82
C ASP A 9 8.09 12.84 53.03
N ALA A 10 7.20 11.94 53.45
CA ALA A 10 6.18 12.21 54.47
C ALA A 10 6.77 12.20 55.89
N ASN A 11 7.83 11.42 56.13
CA ASN A 11 8.48 11.30 57.42
C ASN A 11 9.69 12.27 57.58
N ASN A 12 10.06 13.00 56.52
CA ASN A 12 11.18 13.95 56.47
C ASN A 12 12.54 13.31 56.79
N ASP A 13 12.76 12.06 56.41
CA ASP A 13 14.02 11.36 56.62
C ASP A 13 15.05 11.59 55.49
N GLY A 14 14.66 12.34 54.45
CA GLY A 14 15.53 12.67 53.32
C GLY A 14 15.65 11.56 52.28
N GLN A 15 14.87 10.48 52.41
CA GLN A 15 14.71 9.41 51.43
C GLN A 15 13.22 9.28 51.06
N ILE A 16 12.92 8.78 49.86
CA ILE A 16 11.54 8.47 49.47
C ILE A 16 11.46 6.97 49.32
N THR A 17 10.78 6.32 50.26
CA THR A 17 10.54 4.88 50.17
C THR A 17 9.46 4.56 49.13
N ARG A 18 9.42 3.31 48.67
CA ARG A 18 8.40 2.86 47.71
C ARG A 18 6.97 3.04 48.24
N ALA A 19 6.79 2.89 49.55
CA ALA A 19 5.50 3.10 50.21
C ALA A 19 5.07 4.58 50.20
N GLU A 20 6.02 5.48 50.48
CA GLU A 20 5.79 6.93 50.47
C GLU A 20 5.55 7.47 49.07
N ALA A 21 6.28 6.97 48.07
CA ALA A 21 6.06 7.31 46.67
C ALA A 21 4.63 6.97 46.22
N ILE A 22 4.11 5.80 46.59
CA ILE A 22 2.75 5.38 46.25
C ILE A 22 1.71 6.24 46.98
N ALA A 23 1.92 6.50 48.27
CA ALA A 23 1.02 7.30 49.09
C ALA A 23 0.98 8.79 48.68
N GLY A 24 2.11 9.35 48.22
CA GLY A 24 2.22 10.73 47.75
C GLY A 24 1.80 10.92 46.28
N ALA A 25 1.86 9.88 45.45
CA ALA A 25 1.46 9.94 44.05
C ALA A 25 -0.04 10.20 43.83
N SER A 26 -0.90 9.82 44.78
CA SER A 26 -2.34 10.18 44.76
C SER A 26 -2.55 11.68 44.98
N ARG A 27 -1.73 12.30 45.85
CA ARG A 27 -1.78 13.74 46.14
C ARG A 27 -1.27 14.58 44.97
N LEU A 28 -0.27 14.07 44.22
CA LEU A 28 0.22 14.71 42.99
C LEU A 28 -0.76 14.56 41.80
N ARG A 29 -1.51 13.46 41.73
CA ARG A 29 -2.55 13.25 40.71
C ARG A 29 -3.74 14.22 40.84
N GLY A 30 -4.08 14.65 42.05
CA GLY A 30 -5.16 15.63 42.27
C GLY A 30 -4.80 17.07 41.86
N ALA A 31 -3.51 17.42 41.81
CA ALA A 31 -3.05 18.80 41.56
C ALA A 31 -2.59 19.05 40.12
N ARG A 32 -2.45 18.01 39.30
CA ARG A 32 -2.09 18.12 37.89
C ARG A 32 -3.22 17.48 37.10
N GLY A 33 -4.08 18.30 36.50
CA GLY A 33 -5.18 17.88 35.63
C GLY A 33 -4.69 17.10 34.40
N MET A 34 -4.24 15.87 34.63
CA MET A 34 -4.16 14.83 33.63
C MET A 34 -5.40 13.98 33.87
N GLY A 35 -6.34 14.05 32.94
CA GLY A 35 -7.48 13.16 32.92
C GLY A 35 -6.99 11.73 33.09
N ALA A 36 -7.66 10.99 33.96
CA ALA A 36 -7.61 9.55 33.89
C ALA A 36 -8.13 9.18 32.50
N ALA A 37 -7.23 8.90 31.57
CA ALA A 37 -7.57 7.99 30.49
C ALA A 37 -7.94 6.70 31.22
N ALA A 38 -9.25 6.46 31.33
CA ALA A 38 -9.72 5.12 31.59
C ALA A 38 -9.02 4.24 30.55
N GLU A 39 -8.21 3.29 31.00
CA GLU A 39 -7.89 2.12 30.20
C GLU A 39 -9.24 1.44 29.95
N GLU A 40 -9.88 1.84 28.86
CA GLU A 40 -10.94 1.05 28.25
C GLU A 40 -10.33 -0.33 27.98
N PRO A 41 -10.98 -1.42 28.41
CA PRO A 41 -10.51 -2.76 28.09
C PRO A 41 -10.34 -2.84 26.58
N ALA A 42 -9.13 -3.17 26.13
CA ALA A 42 -8.86 -3.42 24.72
C ALA A 42 -9.92 -4.41 24.21
N GLU A 43 -10.77 -3.95 23.30
CA GLU A 43 -11.69 -4.82 22.58
C GLU A 43 -10.88 -5.98 22.01
N PRO A 44 -11.40 -7.22 22.07
CA PRO A 44 -10.67 -8.36 21.55
C PRO A 44 -10.34 -8.10 20.08
N GLU A 45 -9.04 -8.15 19.73
CA GLU A 45 -8.58 -7.98 18.36
C GLU A 45 -9.42 -8.86 17.43
N ASP A 46 -10.10 -8.20 16.49
CA ASP A 46 -10.99 -8.82 15.53
C ASP A 46 -10.25 -9.95 14.79
N ALA A 47 -10.67 -11.20 15.01
CA ALA A 47 -10.17 -12.38 14.27
C ALA A 47 -10.39 -12.26 12.74
N SER A 48 -11.12 -11.22 12.32
CA SER A 48 -11.46 -10.80 10.96
C SER A 48 -10.26 -10.47 10.06
N LEU A 49 -9.11 -10.05 10.61
CA LEU A 49 -7.97 -9.61 9.78
C LEU A 49 -7.09 -10.75 9.22
N LYS A 50 -7.42 -12.01 9.54
CA LYS A 50 -6.68 -13.19 9.07
C LYS A 50 -7.48 -13.90 7.96
N GLU A 51 -7.35 -13.43 6.73
CA GLU A 51 -7.89 -14.12 5.57
C GLU A 51 -6.86 -15.12 5.00
N ALA A 52 -7.26 -16.38 4.86
CA ALA A 52 -6.42 -17.39 4.22
C ALA A 52 -6.55 -17.34 2.69
N PRO A 53 -5.48 -17.64 1.93
CA PRO A 53 -5.56 -17.76 0.48
C PRO A 53 -6.59 -18.82 0.08
N ARG A 54 -7.50 -18.45 -0.83
CA ARG A 54 -8.50 -19.37 -1.38
C ARG A 54 -8.01 -19.88 -2.72
N VAL A 55 -8.03 -21.20 -2.90
CA VAL A 55 -7.74 -21.80 -4.21
C VAL A 55 -8.96 -21.59 -5.10
N LEU A 56 -8.77 -20.81 -6.17
CA LEU A 56 -9.79 -20.54 -7.17
C LEU A 56 -9.56 -21.40 -8.42
N LYS A 57 -10.64 -21.85 -9.06
CA LYS A 57 -10.55 -22.64 -10.29
C LYS A 57 -10.37 -21.71 -11.48
N ALA A 58 -9.19 -21.76 -12.11
CA ALA A 58 -8.79 -20.85 -13.17
C ALA A 58 -9.85 -20.65 -14.29
N ALA A 59 -10.50 -21.72 -14.73
CA ALA A 59 -11.52 -21.66 -15.79
C ALA A 59 -12.79 -20.90 -15.38
N GLU A 60 -13.08 -20.76 -14.08
CA GLU A 60 -14.22 -19.97 -13.57
C GLU A 60 -13.86 -18.49 -13.40
N HIS A 61 -12.58 -18.13 -13.63
CA HIS A 61 -12.02 -16.79 -13.50
C HIS A 61 -11.27 -16.38 -14.77
N GLY A 62 -11.87 -16.65 -15.93
CA GLY A 62 -11.42 -16.11 -17.23
C GLY A 62 -10.25 -16.84 -17.91
N VAL A 63 -9.53 -17.73 -17.24
CA VAL A 63 -8.42 -18.47 -17.90
C VAL A 63 -8.98 -19.40 -18.99
N GLY A 64 -8.37 -19.34 -20.18
CA GLY A 64 -8.81 -20.10 -21.35
C GLY A 64 -9.95 -19.45 -22.14
N HIS A 65 -10.46 -18.31 -21.69
CA HIS A 65 -11.47 -17.52 -22.41
C HIS A 65 -10.81 -16.46 -23.29
N LEU A 66 -11.53 -16.01 -24.33
CA LEU A 66 -11.08 -14.88 -25.14
C LEU A 66 -11.22 -13.58 -24.35
N VAL A 67 -10.13 -12.81 -24.29
CA VAL A 67 -10.14 -11.46 -23.73
C VAL A 67 -10.91 -10.53 -24.67
N PRO A 68 -11.87 -9.72 -24.19
CA PRO A 68 -12.55 -8.72 -25.01
C PRO A 68 -11.54 -7.76 -25.67
N ASP A 69 -11.83 -7.32 -26.89
CA ASP A 69 -10.92 -6.42 -27.61
C ASP A 69 -11.09 -4.95 -27.17
N LEU A 70 -10.55 -4.64 -25.98
CA LEU A 70 -10.69 -3.34 -25.31
C LEU A 70 -9.85 -2.26 -25.99
N SER A 71 -10.41 -1.06 -26.13
CA SER A 71 -9.67 0.15 -26.52
C SER A 71 -8.93 0.73 -25.31
N LEU A 72 -7.62 0.90 -25.44
CA LEU A 72 -6.74 1.48 -24.44
C LEU A 72 -6.21 2.82 -24.93
N ARG A 73 -6.28 3.84 -24.07
CA ARG A 73 -5.63 5.13 -24.30
C ARG A 73 -4.40 5.26 -23.41
N ASP A 74 -3.24 5.44 -24.02
CA ASP A 74 -1.99 5.62 -23.29
C ASP A 74 -1.78 7.07 -22.81
N LEU A 75 -0.75 7.29 -21.99
CA LEU A 75 -0.36 8.62 -21.50
C LEU A 75 0.16 9.58 -22.59
N ALA A 76 0.47 9.07 -23.78
CA ALA A 76 0.80 9.88 -24.96
C ALA A 76 -0.46 10.26 -25.77
N GLY A 77 -1.63 9.77 -25.36
CA GLY A 77 -2.90 9.99 -26.03
C GLY A 77 -3.16 9.07 -27.22
N GLN A 78 -2.33 8.06 -27.47
CA GLN A 78 -2.60 7.06 -28.50
C GLN A 78 -3.69 6.11 -28.01
N GLU A 79 -4.72 5.94 -28.83
CA GLU A 79 -5.77 4.97 -28.58
C GLU A 79 -5.60 3.76 -29.51
N LYS A 80 -5.47 2.57 -28.92
CA LYS A 80 -5.32 1.31 -29.64
C LYS A 80 -6.07 0.20 -28.94
N LYS A 81 -6.59 -0.74 -29.72
CA LYS A 81 -7.21 -1.94 -29.17
C LYS A 81 -6.17 -2.94 -28.69
N LEU A 82 -6.52 -3.78 -27.71
CA LEU A 82 -5.65 -4.87 -27.22
C LEU A 82 -5.15 -5.75 -28.37
N SER A 83 -6.01 -6.12 -29.31
CA SER A 83 -5.65 -6.91 -30.48
C SER A 83 -4.58 -6.27 -31.36
N ALA A 84 -4.56 -4.93 -31.45
CA ALA A 84 -3.58 -4.20 -32.25
C ALA A 84 -2.15 -4.28 -31.65
N HIS A 85 -2.02 -4.63 -30.37
CA HIS A 85 -0.72 -4.86 -29.72
C HIS A 85 -0.18 -6.28 -29.93
N LEU A 86 -0.97 -7.18 -30.53
CA LEU A 86 -0.63 -8.61 -30.70
C LEU A 86 -0.11 -8.98 -32.10
N ALA A 87 -0.07 -8.05 -33.06
CA ALA A 87 0.14 -8.37 -34.47
C ALA A 87 1.39 -9.25 -34.76
N ASP A 88 2.56 -8.85 -34.27
CA ASP A 88 3.83 -9.57 -34.41
C ASP A 88 4.27 -10.28 -33.11
N ALA A 89 3.45 -10.20 -32.06
CA ALA A 89 3.80 -10.66 -30.73
C ALA A 89 3.22 -12.05 -30.44
N ARG A 90 3.94 -12.84 -29.63
CA ARG A 90 3.44 -14.13 -29.11
C ARG A 90 2.35 -13.95 -28.05
N GLY A 91 2.24 -12.75 -27.50
CA GLY A 91 1.29 -12.41 -26.45
C GLY A 91 1.51 -11.00 -25.91
N LEU A 92 0.61 -10.60 -25.02
CA LEU A 92 0.61 -9.31 -24.36
C LEU A 92 0.54 -9.54 -22.84
N ALA A 93 1.45 -8.92 -22.10
CA ALA A 93 1.45 -8.89 -20.65
C ALA A 93 0.99 -7.50 -20.17
N LEU A 94 0.03 -7.50 -19.24
CA LEU A 94 -0.42 -6.30 -18.57
C LEU A 94 0.17 -6.29 -17.16
N ILE A 95 0.98 -5.28 -16.85
CA ILE A 95 1.64 -5.16 -15.54
C ILE A 95 0.96 -4.02 -14.77
N PHE A 96 0.30 -4.38 -13.68
CA PHE A 96 -0.37 -3.40 -12.82
C PHE A 96 0.57 -2.86 -11.75
N PHE A 97 0.52 -1.55 -11.53
CA PHE A 97 1.34 -0.86 -10.53
C PHE A 97 0.63 0.36 -9.96
N GLY A 98 1.08 0.86 -8.81
CA GLY A 98 0.74 2.20 -8.32
C GLY A 98 2.01 3.05 -8.27
N ALA A 99 1.99 4.23 -8.87
CA ALA A 99 3.14 5.13 -8.92
C ALA A 99 3.61 5.59 -7.53
N THR A 100 2.69 5.71 -6.59
CA THR A 100 2.93 6.10 -5.19
C THR A 100 2.94 4.92 -4.21
N CYS A 101 2.64 3.71 -4.70
CA CYS A 101 2.60 2.51 -3.87
C CYS A 101 4.02 2.09 -3.44
N PRO A 102 4.31 1.97 -2.13
CA PRO A 102 5.66 1.65 -1.65
C PRO A 102 6.15 0.27 -2.11
N ILE A 103 5.24 -0.68 -2.30
CA ILE A 103 5.57 -1.99 -2.86
C ILE A 103 5.94 -1.85 -4.34
N SER A 104 5.14 -1.15 -5.13
CA SER A 104 5.47 -0.92 -6.55
C SER A 104 6.82 -0.24 -6.72
N GLN A 105 7.16 0.74 -5.88
CA GLN A 105 8.47 1.39 -5.90
C GLN A 105 9.63 0.42 -5.62
N LYS A 106 9.47 -0.46 -4.63
CA LYS A 106 10.48 -1.49 -4.32
C LYS A 106 10.66 -2.48 -5.50
N TYR A 107 9.57 -2.80 -6.19
CA TYR A 107 9.59 -3.73 -7.32
C TYR A 107 9.93 -3.07 -8.67
N GLY A 108 10.09 -1.75 -8.74
CA GLY A 108 10.41 -1.02 -9.97
C GLY A 108 11.61 -1.58 -10.75
N PRO A 109 12.77 -1.88 -10.11
CA PRO A 109 13.90 -2.50 -10.80
C PRO A 109 13.55 -3.86 -11.40
N GLU A 110 12.71 -4.63 -10.72
CA GLU A 110 12.31 -5.95 -11.20
C GLU A 110 11.30 -5.87 -12.34
N MET A 111 10.43 -4.86 -12.31
CA MET A 111 9.54 -4.55 -13.43
C MET A 111 10.34 -4.22 -14.71
N SER A 112 11.46 -3.48 -14.58
CA SER A 112 12.37 -3.20 -15.71
C SER A 112 13.05 -4.46 -16.24
N ARG A 113 13.42 -5.40 -15.37
CA ARG A 113 13.95 -6.71 -15.79
C ARG A 113 12.88 -7.52 -16.54
N LEU A 114 11.69 -7.65 -15.97
CA LEU A 114 10.58 -8.38 -16.55
C LEU A 114 10.13 -7.83 -17.90
N GLU A 115 10.16 -6.52 -18.09
CA GLU A 115 9.87 -5.88 -19.39
C GLU A 115 10.85 -6.35 -20.48
N LYS A 116 12.14 -6.43 -20.16
CA LYS A 116 13.18 -6.89 -21.09
C LYS A 116 13.03 -8.38 -21.38
N ASP A 117 12.79 -9.18 -20.35
CA ASP A 117 12.62 -10.63 -20.49
C ASP A 117 11.37 -10.96 -21.30
N ALA A 118 10.25 -10.26 -21.05
CA ALA A 118 9.04 -10.39 -21.84
C ALA A 118 9.30 -10.12 -23.32
N ALA A 119 10.01 -9.02 -23.64
CA ALA A 119 10.39 -8.71 -25.02
C ALA A 119 11.30 -9.79 -25.64
N ALA A 120 12.26 -10.35 -24.88
CA ALA A 120 13.11 -11.44 -25.34
C ALA A 120 12.32 -12.73 -25.65
N HIS A 121 11.17 -12.92 -24.99
CA HIS A 121 10.25 -14.02 -25.26
C HIS A 121 9.17 -13.70 -26.31
N GLY A 122 9.24 -12.53 -26.96
CA GLY A 122 8.29 -12.09 -27.98
C GLY A 122 6.95 -11.62 -27.42
N LEU A 123 6.90 -11.26 -26.13
CA LEU A 123 5.74 -10.67 -25.50
C LEU A 123 5.83 -9.14 -25.55
N ARG A 124 4.71 -8.47 -25.75
CA ARG A 124 4.59 -7.03 -25.53
C ARG A 124 4.13 -6.77 -24.10
N VAL A 125 4.49 -5.61 -23.57
CA VAL A 125 4.10 -5.19 -22.23
C VAL A 125 3.33 -3.88 -22.32
N ILE A 126 2.28 -3.76 -21.53
CA ILE A 126 1.60 -2.49 -21.22
C ILE A 126 1.57 -2.36 -19.70
N LEU A 127 1.94 -1.19 -19.22
CA LEU A 127 1.90 -0.85 -17.80
C LEU A 127 0.56 -0.19 -17.50
N VAL A 128 -0.10 -0.62 -16.44
CA VAL A 128 -1.44 -0.13 -16.07
C VAL A 128 -1.38 0.42 -14.65
N CYS A 129 -1.70 1.70 -14.49
CA CYS A 129 -2.00 2.27 -13.18
C CYS A 129 -3.52 2.32 -13.01
N PRO A 130 -4.12 1.51 -12.11
CA PRO A 130 -5.56 1.55 -11.82
C PRO A 130 -5.92 2.55 -10.71
N VAL A 131 -4.93 3.29 -10.18
CA VAL A 131 -5.15 4.19 -9.03
C VAL A 131 -5.63 5.54 -9.54
N GLY A 132 -6.94 5.76 -9.53
CA GLY A 132 -7.56 6.96 -10.12
C GLY A 132 -7.13 8.30 -9.51
N VAL A 133 -6.68 8.31 -8.26
CA VAL A 133 -6.19 9.53 -7.59
C VAL A 133 -4.74 9.88 -7.91
N GLU A 134 -3.98 8.98 -8.53
CA GLU A 134 -2.60 9.27 -8.93
C GLU A 134 -2.58 10.19 -10.14
N THR A 135 -1.77 11.24 -10.08
CA THR A 135 -1.62 12.17 -11.20
C THR A 135 -0.69 11.60 -12.26
N THR A 136 -0.85 12.10 -13.50
CA THR A 136 0.04 11.74 -14.60
C THR A 136 1.52 12.03 -14.29
N ASP A 137 1.81 13.06 -13.49
CA ASP A 137 3.17 13.41 -13.12
C ASP A 137 3.80 12.38 -12.19
N TYR A 138 3.06 11.87 -11.20
CA TYR A 138 3.54 10.76 -10.37
C TYR A 138 3.82 9.52 -11.21
N ILE A 139 2.94 9.20 -12.15
CA ILE A 139 3.12 8.06 -13.04
C ILE A 139 4.38 8.25 -13.91
N ARG A 140 4.56 9.42 -14.54
CA ARG A 140 5.76 9.72 -15.33
C ARG A 140 7.04 9.65 -14.50
N GLN A 141 7.00 10.11 -13.25
CA GLN A 141 8.14 10.02 -12.34
C GLN A 141 8.49 8.56 -12.03
N PHE A 142 7.51 7.71 -11.76
CA PHE A 142 7.73 6.27 -11.53
C PHE A 142 8.39 5.60 -12.75
N ILE A 143 7.83 5.84 -13.94
CA ILE A 143 8.28 5.25 -15.20
C ILE A 143 9.72 5.66 -15.52
N SER A 144 10.01 6.96 -15.44
CA SER A 144 11.35 7.49 -15.69
C SER A 144 12.36 7.07 -14.62
N GLY A 145 11.96 7.06 -13.35
CA GLY A 145 12.81 6.65 -12.23
C GLY A 145 13.25 5.19 -12.28
N HIS A 146 12.45 4.31 -12.90
CA HIS A 146 12.77 2.90 -13.06
C HIS A 146 13.17 2.50 -14.50
N GLY A 147 13.26 3.48 -15.42
CA GLY A 147 13.67 3.25 -16.80
C GLY A 147 12.74 2.33 -17.58
N LEU A 148 11.45 2.37 -17.28
CA LEU A 148 10.40 1.57 -17.94
C LEU A 148 10.06 2.18 -19.31
N LYS A 149 9.86 1.34 -20.32
CA LYS A 149 9.75 1.77 -21.72
C LYS A 149 8.40 1.46 -22.36
N SER A 150 7.61 0.61 -21.74
CA SER A 150 6.32 0.19 -22.27
C SER A 150 5.30 1.32 -22.25
N PRO A 151 4.30 1.30 -23.16
CA PRO A 151 3.14 2.18 -23.07
C PRO A 151 2.47 2.06 -21.71
N VAL A 152 1.97 3.19 -21.22
CA VAL A 152 1.35 3.30 -19.90
C VAL A 152 -0.08 3.73 -20.06
N VAL A 153 -1.00 3.01 -19.43
CA VAL A 153 -2.43 3.33 -19.36
C VAL A 153 -2.75 3.72 -17.92
N HIS A 154 -3.51 4.80 -17.77
CA HIS A 154 -4.08 5.20 -16.49
C HIS A 154 -5.56 4.83 -16.48
N ASP A 155 -5.88 3.73 -15.81
CA ASP A 155 -7.23 3.19 -15.67
C ASP A 155 -7.93 3.86 -14.47
N THR A 156 -8.29 5.13 -14.66
CA THR A 156 -8.80 5.98 -13.58
C THR A 156 -10.10 5.49 -12.95
N THR A 157 -10.89 4.70 -13.69
CA THR A 157 -12.17 4.17 -13.26
C THR A 157 -12.09 2.71 -12.80
N GLY A 158 -10.94 2.05 -12.97
CA GLY A 158 -10.78 0.62 -12.73
C GLY A 158 -11.53 -0.26 -13.74
N ALA A 159 -12.04 0.32 -14.84
CA ALA A 159 -12.87 -0.41 -15.80
C ALA A 159 -12.07 -1.47 -16.56
N LEU A 160 -10.81 -1.17 -16.89
CA LEU A 160 -9.92 -2.15 -17.51
C LEU A 160 -9.65 -3.30 -16.53
N ALA A 161 -9.27 -2.98 -15.28
CA ALA A 161 -9.01 -3.99 -14.26
C ALA A 161 -10.24 -4.89 -14.01
N ALA A 162 -11.43 -4.29 -13.88
CA ALA A 162 -12.67 -5.03 -13.66
C ALA A 162 -13.06 -5.94 -14.83
N THR A 163 -12.78 -5.54 -16.07
CA THR A 163 -13.12 -6.34 -17.25
C THR A 163 -12.21 -7.56 -17.40
N LEU A 164 -11.03 -7.54 -16.79
CA LEU A 164 -10.01 -8.59 -16.90
C LEU A 164 -9.97 -9.54 -15.68
N ALA A 165 -10.80 -9.30 -14.67
CA ALA A 165 -10.85 -10.03 -13.40
C ALA A 165 -11.73 -11.29 -13.44
#